data_AF-A0A177NRK5-F1
#
_entry.id   AF-A0A177NRK5-F1
#
_cell.length_a   1.000
_cell.length_b   1.000
_cell.length_c   1.000
_cell.angle_alpha   90.00
_cell.angle_beta   90.00
_cell.angle_gamma   90.00
#
_symmetry.space_group_name_H-M   'P 1'
#
loop_
_entity.id
_entity.type
_entity.pdbx_description
1 polymer ?
#
loop_
_entity_poly.entity_id
_entity_poly.type
_entity_poly.pdbx_seq_one_letter_code
_entity_poly.pdbx_strand_id
1 'polypeptide(L)'
;MARPKEFNEEDVLDKAVEVFWAKGYEATSMQDLINAMGIQRGSLYAAFGSKQQLFLRSLERYGKVVVTQFLDILESKPSGIESIVLFFAQLVEHVLTEGPFRSCLVTNSAIERGLTDEATKQQVVRLLNALEKGFYKTLQRALKNGELSPDLDLTKLANFLTCSMQGLLVMGKVCTERRVLEGINQVTLSIINNKTMRRDNMSTFAVKRRLPGVTMEQLGAAQKAAIETSQQMTEAGTDVKYIRSNFYPGDSSCTCIFEAINKEAVKVVNEKAAIPFDEITEVLDLVP
;
A
#
# COMPACT_ATOMS: atom_id res chain seq x y z
N MET A 1 -26.27 -18.11 -44.36
CA MET A 1 -25.55 -16.82 -44.34
C MET A 1 -25.72 -16.21 -42.95
N ALA A 2 -24.62 -15.96 -42.23
CA ALA A 2 -24.69 -15.34 -40.91
C ALA A 2 -25.13 -13.88 -41.08
N ARG A 3 -26.29 -13.53 -40.51
CA ARG A 3 -26.79 -12.15 -40.46
C ARG A 3 -25.78 -11.30 -39.66
N PRO A 4 -25.38 -10.12 -40.13
CA PRO A 4 -24.42 -9.28 -39.42
C PRO A 4 -24.94 -8.98 -38.01
N LYS A 5 -24.03 -9.00 -37.01
CA LYS A 5 -24.38 -8.65 -35.63
C LYS A 5 -24.89 -7.20 -35.61
N GLU A 6 -26.14 -7.00 -35.22
CA GLU A 6 -26.82 -5.70 -35.21
C GLU A 6 -26.39 -4.79 -34.03
N PHE A 7 -25.39 -5.19 -33.24
CA PHE A 7 -24.92 -4.46 -32.06
C PHE A 7 -23.42 -4.67 -31.82
N ASN A 8 -22.79 -3.72 -31.13
CA ASN A 8 -21.43 -3.86 -30.61
C ASN A 8 -21.44 -4.75 -29.37
N GLU A 9 -20.73 -5.88 -29.44
CA GLU A 9 -20.69 -6.89 -28.38
C GLU A 9 -20.07 -6.36 -27.08
N GLU A 10 -19.08 -5.47 -27.17
CA GLU A 10 -18.43 -4.91 -25.98
C GLU A 10 -19.34 -3.93 -25.25
N ASP A 11 -20.01 -3.04 -25.98
CA ASP A 11 -20.93 -2.04 -25.40
C ASP A 11 -22.10 -2.71 -24.67
N VAL A 12 -22.63 -3.81 -25.20
CA VAL A 12 -23.70 -4.56 -24.52
C VAL A 12 -23.18 -5.40 -23.34
N LEU A 13 -21.93 -5.88 -23.41
CA LEU A 13 -21.30 -6.58 -22.29
C LEU A 13 -21.05 -5.64 -21.11
N ASP A 14 -20.67 -4.39 -21.36
CA ASP A 14 -20.51 -3.38 -20.30
C ASP A 14 -21.82 -3.17 -19.53
N LYS A 15 -22.96 -3.12 -20.23
CA LYS A 15 -24.28 -3.06 -19.58
C LYS A 15 -24.61 -4.32 -18.79
N ALA A 16 -24.21 -5.50 -19.29
CA ALA A 16 -24.39 -6.74 -18.54
C ALA A 16 -23.53 -6.76 -17.27
N VAL A 17 -22.29 -6.26 -17.33
CA VAL A 17 -21.41 -6.07 -16.17
C VAL A 17 -22.09 -5.20 -15.12
N GLU A 18 -22.66 -4.06 -15.50
CA GLU A 18 -23.37 -3.17 -14.57
C GLU A 18 -24.52 -3.87 -13.84
N VAL A 19 -25.35 -4.63 -14.56
CA VAL A 19 -26.48 -5.36 -13.96
C VAL A 19 -25.99 -6.42 -12.98
N PHE A 20 -25.02 -7.25 -13.38
CA PHE A 20 -24.46 -8.28 -12.50
C PHE A 20 -23.72 -7.68 -11.30
N TRP A 21 -23.06 -6.54 -11.48
CA TRP A 21 -22.37 -5.86 -10.40
C TRP A 21 -23.37 -5.34 -9.36
N ALA A 22 -24.45 -4.71 -9.81
CA ALA A 22 -25.48 -4.16 -8.94
C ALA A 22 -26.30 -5.24 -8.21
N LYS A 23 -26.68 -6.32 -8.91
CA LYS A 23 -27.65 -7.31 -8.40
C LYS A 23 -27.04 -8.63 -7.96
N GLY A 24 -25.82 -8.96 -8.38
CA GLY A 24 -25.28 -10.32 -8.28
C GLY A 24 -25.83 -11.25 -9.37
N TYR A 25 -25.32 -12.48 -9.44
CA TYR A 25 -25.73 -13.45 -10.43
C TYR A 25 -27.16 -13.93 -10.19
N GLU A 26 -27.48 -14.44 -9.00
CA GLU A 26 -28.74 -15.15 -8.73
C GLU A 26 -29.95 -14.22 -8.86
N ALA A 27 -29.87 -13.00 -8.33
CA ALA A 27 -30.96 -12.03 -8.39
C ALA A 27 -31.13 -11.36 -9.78
N THR A 28 -30.19 -11.58 -10.72
CA THR A 28 -30.28 -11.07 -12.09
C THR A 28 -31.10 -12.01 -12.97
N SER A 29 -32.23 -11.56 -13.50
CA SER A 29 -33.00 -12.33 -14.47
C SER A 29 -32.49 -12.13 -15.90
N MET A 30 -32.82 -13.07 -16.80
CA MET A 30 -32.57 -12.86 -18.23
C MET A 30 -33.31 -11.64 -18.79
N GLN A 31 -34.47 -11.30 -18.22
CA GLN A 31 -35.22 -10.12 -18.66
C GLN A 31 -34.53 -8.81 -18.25
N ASP A 32 -33.92 -8.76 -17.07
CA ASP A 32 -33.12 -7.60 -16.65
C ASP A 32 -31.97 -7.34 -17.63
N LEU A 33 -31.26 -8.41 -18.02
CA LEU A 33 -30.15 -8.33 -18.97
C LEU A 33 -30.63 -7.87 -20.35
N ILE A 34 -31.72 -8.45 -20.86
CA ILE A 34 -32.33 -8.04 -22.14
C ILE A 34 -32.67 -6.55 -22.13
N ASN A 35 -33.33 -6.08 -21.06
CA ASN A 35 -33.76 -4.69 -20.92
C ASN A 35 -32.56 -3.75 -20.86
N ALA A 36 -31.56 -4.06 -20.03
CA ALA A 36 -30.37 -3.23 -19.87
C ALA A 36 -29.50 -3.21 -21.14
N MET A 37 -29.25 -4.38 -21.73
CA MET A 37 -28.43 -4.50 -22.94
C MET A 37 -29.10 -3.86 -24.17
N GLY A 38 -30.43 -3.75 -24.18
CA GLY A 38 -31.19 -3.14 -25.27
C GLY A 38 -31.23 -4.01 -26.53
N ILE A 39 -31.09 -5.32 -26.39
CA ILE A 39 -31.08 -6.29 -27.49
C ILE A 39 -32.26 -7.25 -27.41
N GLN A 40 -32.69 -7.79 -28.55
CA GLN A 40 -33.76 -8.79 -28.57
C GLN A 40 -33.30 -10.11 -27.91
N ARG A 41 -34.24 -10.81 -27.28
CA ARG A 41 -34.00 -12.11 -26.61
C ARG A 41 -33.25 -13.09 -27.51
N GLY A 42 -33.70 -13.26 -28.76
CA GLY A 42 -33.06 -14.17 -29.72
C GLY A 42 -31.60 -13.80 -29.98
N SER A 43 -31.30 -12.52 -30.15
CA SER A 43 -29.94 -12.01 -30.36
C SER A 43 -29.03 -12.23 -29.15
N LEU A 44 -29.57 -12.08 -27.93
CA LEU A 44 -28.82 -12.36 -26.70
C LEU A 44 -28.39 -13.83 -26.63
N TYR A 45 -29.35 -14.76 -26.77
CA TYR A 45 -29.04 -16.19 -26.73
C TYR A 45 -28.12 -16.61 -27.89
N ALA A 46 -28.29 -16.03 -29.09
CA ALA A 46 -27.42 -16.33 -30.23
C ALA A 46 -25.98 -15.85 -30.02
N ALA A 47 -25.77 -14.72 -29.35
CA ALA A 47 -24.44 -14.13 -29.15
C ALA A 47 -23.72 -14.63 -27.89
N PHE A 48 -24.46 -14.87 -26.81
CA PHE A 48 -23.89 -15.15 -25.48
C PHE A 48 -24.26 -16.53 -24.93
N GLY A 49 -25.17 -17.25 -25.58
CA GLY A 49 -25.66 -18.54 -25.12
C GLY A 49 -26.49 -18.40 -23.86
N SER A 50 -25.99 -18.93 -22.74
CA SER A 50 -26.70 -18.96 -21.45
C SER A 50 -26.38 -17.77 -20.55
N LYS A 51 -27.18 -17.56 -19.49
CA LYS A 51 -26.89 -16.62 -18.39
C LYS A 51 -25.49 -16.85 -17.82
N GLN A 52 -25.12 -18.11 -17.62
CA GLN A 52 -23.81 -18.51 -17.11
C GLN A 52 -22.67 -18.07 -18.03
N GLN A 53 -22.81 -18.31 -19.34
CA GLN A 53 -21.80 -17.90 -20.32
C GLN A 53 -21.69 -16.37 -20.42
N LEU A 54 -22.82 -15.66 -20.44
CA LEU A 54 -22.84 -14.20 -20.40
C LEU A 54 -22.18 -13.65 -19.13
N PHE A 55 -22.43 -14.27 -17.97
CA PHE A 55 -21.82 -13.89 -16.70
C PHE A 55 -20.29 -14.08 -16.69
N LEU A 56 -19.80 -15.23 -17.16
CA LEU A 56 -18.34 -15.46 -17.26
C LEU A 56 -17.67 -14.46 -18.21
N ARG A 57 -18.31 -14.11 -19.33
CA ARG A 57 -17.82 -13.06 -20.25
C ARG A 57 -17.89 -11.67 -19.62
N SER A 58 -18.89 -11.41 -18.78
CA SER A 58 -18.99 -10.17 -18.01
C SER A 58 -17.86 -10.06 -16.99
N LEU A 59 -17.50 -11.14 -16.28
CA LEU A 59 -16.33 -11.17 -15.39
C LEU A 59 -15.01 -10.93 -16.14
N GLU A 60 -14.88 -11.46 -17.36
CA GLU A 60 -13.72 -11.19 -18.22
C GLU A 60 -13.66 -9.71 -18.63
N ARG A 61 -14.80 -9.14 -19.06
CA ARG A 61 -14.90 -7.72 -19.42
C ARG A 61 -14.59 -6.82 -18.23
N TYR A 62 -15.13 -7.13 -17.05
CA TYR A 62 -14.81 -6.45 -15.80
C TYR A 62 -13.30 -6.44 -15.51
N GLY A 63 -12.62 -7.58 -15.74
CA GLY A 63 -11.17 -7.65 -15.65
C GLY A 63 -10.45 -6.70 -16.60
N LYS A 64 -10.86 -6.67 -17.87
CA LYS A 64 -10.22 -5.81 -18.89
C LYS A 64 -10.42 -4.32 -18.65
N VAL A 65 -11.53 -3.93 -18.02
CA VAL A 65 -11.87 -2.52 -17.80
C VAL A 65 -11.48 -2.09 -16.39
N VAL A 66 -12.09 -2.66 -15.35
CA VAL A 66 -11.99 -2.18 -13.98
C VAL A 66 -10.69 -2.64 -13.32
N VAL A 67 -10.31 -3.92 -13.49
CA VAL A 67 -9.05 -4.41 -12.90
C VAL A 67 -7.84 -3.76 -13.56
N THR A 68 -7.86 -3.51 -14.87
CA THR A 68 -6.80 -2.77 -15.57
C THR A 68 -6.61 -1.37 -15.00
N GLN A 69 -7.68 -0.61 -14.73
CA GLN A 69 -7.58 0.72 -14.11
C GLN A 69 -6.83 0.68 -12.77
N PHE A 70 -7.12 -0.33 -11.94
CA PHE A 70 -6.43 -0.57 -10.68
C PHE A 70 -4.94 -0.92 -10.87
N LEU A 71 -4.62 -1.72 -11.90
CA LEU A 71 -3.24 -2.04 -12.24
C LEU A 71 -2.47 -0.82 -12.78
N ASP A 72 -3.11 0.04 -13.58
CA ASP A 72 -2.50 1.26 -14.11
C ASP A 72 -2.08 2.22 -12.97
N ILE A 73 -2.87 2.30 -11.90
CA ILE A 73 -2.54 3.09 -10.71
C ILE A 73 -1.27 2.55 -10.04
N LEU A 74 -1.13 1.23 -9.94
CA LEU A 74 0.06 0.57 -9.40
C LEU A 74 1.31 0.80 -10.27
N GLU A 75 1.16 1.13 -11.54
CA GLU A 75 2.25 1.46 -12.46
C GLU A 75 2.49 2.98 -12.62
N SER A 76 1.65 3.81 -12.02
CA SER A 76 1.59 5.26 -12.29
C SER A 76 2.74 6.10 -11.74
N LYS A 77 3.52 5.60 -10.75
CA LYS A 77 4.64 6.34 -10.14
C LYS A 77 5.95 5.55 -10.18
N PRO A 78 7.10 6.25 -10.29
CA PRO A 78 8.41 5.61 -10.14
C PRO A 78 8.58 4.92 -8.79
N SER A 79 8.11 5.53 -7.70
CA SER A 79 8.09 4.91 -6.38
C SER A 79 6.99 3.85 -6.29
N GLY A 80 7.37 2.67 -5.80
CA GLY A 80 6.41 1.58 -5.58
C GLY A 80 5.53 1.87 -4.36
N ILE A 81 6.09 2.42 -3.29
CA ILE A 81 5.32 2.82 -2.10
C ILE A 81 4.31 3.91 -2.44
N GLU A 82 4.72 4.97 -3.14
CA GLU A 82 3.79 6.04 -3.54
C GLU A 82 2.65 5.52 -4.43
N SER A 83 2.91 4.54 -5.29
CA SER A 83 1.88 3.90 -6.11
C SER A 83 0.87 3.12 -5.28
N ILE A 84 1.33 2.38 -4.25
CA ILE A 84 0.45 1.65 -3.33
C ILE A 84 -0.37 2.62 -2.47
N VAL A 85 0.26 3.70 -1.98
CA VAL A 85 -0.45 4.75 -1.22
C VAL A 85 -1.54 5.38 -2.07
N LEU A 86 -1.22 5.75 -3.32
CA LEU A 86 -2.18 6.32 -4.27
C LEU A 86 -3.31 5.33 -4.57
N PHE A 87 -2.97 4.06 -4.78
CA PHE A 87 -3.94 2.99 -5.02
C PHE A 87 -5.01 2.93 -3.92
N PHE A 88 -4.58 2.84 -2.66
CA PHE A 88 -5.54 2.73 -1.57
C PHE A 88 -6.29 4.03 -1.31
N ALA A 89 -5.67 5.19 -1.54
CA ALA A 89 -6.38 6.48 -1.47
C ALA A 89 -7.51 6.53 -2.51
N GLN A 90 -7.24 6.15 -3.76
CA GLN A 90 -8.27 6.09 -4.81
C GLN A 90 -9.31 5.00 -4.56
N LEU A 91 -8.92 3.89 -3.93
CA LEU A 91 -9.87 2.86 -3.51
C LEU A 91 -10.87 3.41 -2.48
N VAL A 92 -10.41 4.22 -1.51
CA VAL A 92 -11.29 4.89 -0.53
C VAL A 92 -12.26 5.85 -1.23
N GLU A 93 -11.80 6.65 -2.18
CA GLU A 93 -12.68 7.52 -2.96
C GLU A 93 -13.70 6.73 -3.79
N HIS A 94 -13.27 5.62 -4.39
CA HIS A 94 -14.14 4.74 -5.16
C HIS A 94 -15.28 4.17 -4.30
N VAL A 95 -14.98 3.65 -3.10
CA VAL A 95 -16.01 3.08 -2.22
C VAL A 95 -16.94 4.13 -1.61
N LEU A 96 -16.48 5.38 -1.46
CA LEU A 96 -17.30 6.49 -0.96
C LEU A 96 -18.22 7.08 -2.04
N THR A 97 -17.89 6.91 -3.32
CA THR A 97 -18.71 7.38 -4.45
C THR A 97 -20.12 6.79 -4.38
N GLU A 98 -21.16 7.61 -4.55
CA GLU A 98 -22.54 7.15 -4.51
C GLU A 98 -22.87 6.23 -5.70
N GLY A 99 -23.68 5.19 -5.45
CA GLY A 99 -24.21 4.32 -6.50
C GLY A 99 -24.10 2.82 -6.19
N PRO A 100 -24.58 1.97 -7.11
CA PRO A 100 -24.60 0.52 -6.92
C PRO A 100 -23.22 -0.15 -7.03
N PHE A 101 -22.20 0.61 -7.43
CA PHE A 101 -20.85 0.12 -7.74
C PHE A 101 -19.84 0.28 -6.60
N ARG A 102 -20.31 0.54 -5.37
CA ARG A 102 -19.47 0.62 -4.15
C ARG A 102 -18.77 -0.69 -3.75
N SER A 103 -19.13 -1.79 -4.41
CA SER A 103 -18.58 -3.13 -4.16
C SER A 103 -17.74 -3.60 -5.33
N CYS A 104 -17.19 -4.81 -5.26
CA CYS A 104 -16.49 -5.40 -6.39
C CYS A 104 -17.25 -6.62 -6.90
N LEU A 105 -17.46 -6.68 -8.24
CA LEU A 105 -18.13 -7.80 -8.89
C LEU A 105 -17.42 -9.13 -8.58
N VAL A 106 -16.09 -9.12 -8.49
CA VAL A 106 -15.27 -10.30 -8.16
C VAL A 106 -15.61 -10.81 -6.75
N THR A 107 -15.68 -9.93 -5.76
CA THR A 107 -15.99 -10.30 -4.37
C THR A 107 -17.40 -10.86 -4.26
N ASN A 108 -18.38 -10.20 -4.88
CA ASN A 108 -19.77 -10.66 -4.86
C ASN A 108 -19.89 -12.06 -5.48
N SER A 109 -19.22 -12.28 -6.61
CA SER A 109 -19.19 -13.57 -7.31
C SER A 109 -18.53 -14.68 -6.48
N ALA A 110 -17.45 -14.35 -5.77
CA ALA A 110 -16.76 -15.27 -4.87
C ALA A 110 -17.69 -15.75 -3.74
N ILE A 111 -18.42 -14.83 -3.11
CA ILE A 111 -19.36 -15.11 -2.03
C ILE A 111 -20.54 -15.95 -2.53
N GLU A 112 -21.13 -15.55 -3.67
CA GLU A 112 -22.36 -16.14 -4.18
C GLU A 112 -22.14 -17.52 -4.80
N ARG A 113 -21.03 -17.72 -5.52
CA ARG A 113 -20.82 -18.89 -6.38
C ARG A 113 -19.47 -19.58 -6.23
N GLY A 114 -18.55 -19.05 -5.42
CA GLY A 114 -17.18 -19.57 -5.33
C GLY A 114 -17.05 -21.00 -4.82
N LEU A 115 -18.05 -21.50 -4.07
CA LEU A 115 -18.09 -22.88 -3.56
C LEU A 115 -18.92 -23.84 -4.43
N THR A 116 -19.79 -23.31 -5.29
CA THR A 116 -20.82 -24.10 -6.01
C THR A 116 -20.64 -24.11 -7.52
N ASP A 117 -19.85 -23.19 -8.08
CA ASP A 117 -19.60 -23.06 -9.51
C ASP A 117 -18.11 -22.92 -9.82
N GLU A 118 -17.50 -24.03 -10.25
CA GLU A 118 -16.06 -24.11 -10.49
C GLU A 118 -15.59 -23.13 -11.60
N ALA A 119 -16.41 -22.89 -12.62
CA ALA A 119 -16.06 -21.96 -13.69
C ALA A 119 -15.96 -20.50 -13.18
N THR A 120 -16.92 -20.08 -12.34
CA THR A 120 -16.92 -18.77 -11.68
C THR A 120 -15.74 -18.67 -10.72
N LYS A 121 -15.50 -19.68 -9.89
CA LYS A 121 -14.36 -19.74 -8.98
C LYS A 121 -13.04 -19.54 -9.72
N GLN A 122 -12.83 -20.25 -10.83
CA GLN A 122 -11.61 -20.10 -11.63
C GLN A 122 -11.47 -18.70 -12.21
N GLN A 123 -12.55 -18.08 -12.68
CA GLN A 123 -12.50 -16.70 -13.20
C GLN A 123 -12.21 -15.68 -12.09
N VAL A 124 -12.82 -15.84 -10.91
CA VAL A 124 -12.55 -15.03 -9.72
C VAL A 124 -11.08 -15.14 -9.31
N VAL A 125 -10.56 -16.37 -9.20
CA VAL A 125 -9.15 -16.62 -8.84
C VAL A 125 -8.21 -15.99 -9.87
N ARG A 126 -8.50 -16.08 -11.17
CA ARG A 126 -7.70 -15.42 -12.21
C ARG A 126 -7.62 -13.90 -12.01
N LEU A 127 -8.74 -13.25 -11.69
CA LEU A 127 -8.79 -11.80 -11.49
C LEU A 127 -8.07 -11.37 -10.20
N LEU A 128 -8.25 -12.12 -9.10
CA LEU A 128 -7.52 -11.85 -7.85
C LEU A 128 -6.01 -12.03 -8.02
N ASN A 129 -5.57 -13.09 -8.72
CA ASN A 129 -4.16 -13.33 -9.00
C ASN A 129 -3.54 -12.24 -9.90
N ALA A 130 -4.34 -11.59 -10.76
CA ALA A 130 -3.86 -10.47 -11.56
C ALA A 130 -3.53 -9.26 -10.69
N LEU A 131 -4.40 -8.94 -9.72
CA LEU A 131 -4.19 -7.86 -8.74
C LEU A 131 -3.02 -8.17 -7.80
N GLU A 132 -2.94 -9.39 -7.28
CA GLU A 132 -1.82 -9.84 -6.44
C GLU A 132 -0.48 -9.68 -7.17
N LYS A 133 -0.41 -10.09 -8.45
CA LYS A 133 0.78 -9.89 -9.29
C LYS A 133 1.10 -8.41 -9.50
N GLY A 134 0.09 -7.55 -9.64
CA GLY A 134 0.26 -6.10 -9.72
C GLY A 134 0.92 -5.54 -8.46
N PHE A 135 0.40 -5.90 -7.29
CA PHE A 135 1.00 -5.52 -6.01
C PHE A 135 2.43 -6.05 -5.87
N TYR A 136 2.65 -7.34 -6.20
CA TYR A 136 3.97 -7.95 -6.12
C TYR A 136 5.01 -7.22 -6.98
N LYS A 137 4.69 -6.91 -8.25
CA LYS A 137 5.58 -6.14 -9.14
C LYS A 137 5.88 -4.75 -8.58
N THR A 138 4.88 -4.11 -7.98
CA THR A 138 5.02 -2.78 -7.37
C THR A 138 5.91 -2.82 -6.13
N LEU A 139 5.77 -3.85 -5.30
CA LEU A 139 6.63 -4.11 -4.15
C LEU A 139 8.06 -4.43 -4.59
N GLN A 140 8.27 -5.19 -5.67
CA GLN A 140 9.60 -5.40 -6.24
C GLN A 140 10.24 -4.09 -6.69
N ARG A 141 9.47 -3.19 -7.30
CA ARG A 141 9.93 -1.84 -7.67
C ARG A 141 10.33 -1.04 -6.43
N ALA A 142 9.50 -1.03 -5.39
CA ALA A 142 9.82 -0.38 -4.12
C ALA A 142 11.11 -0.92 -3.47
N LEU A 143 11.28 -2.25 -3.45
CA LEU A 143 12.50 -2.89 -2.94
C LEU A 143 13.74 -2.47 -3.75
N LYS A 144 13.65 -2.47 -5.08
CA LYS A 144 14.76 -2.04 -5.96
C LYS A 144 15.16 -0.58 -5.72
N ASN A 145 14.20 0.27 -5.36
CA ASN A 145 14.43 1.68 -5.05
C ASN A 145 14.90 1.93 -3.60
N GLY A 146 15.07 0.88 -2.78
CA GLY A 146 15.44 1.02 -1.37
C GLY A 146 14.32 1.57 -0.47
N GLU A 147 13.07 1.48 -0.92
CA GLU A 147 11.89 1.96 -0.17
C GLU A 147 11.38 0.94 0.85
N LEU A 148 11.74 -0.35 0.68
CA LEU A 148 11.33 -1.47 1.52
C LEU A 148 12.55 -2.18 2.13
N SER A 149 12.34 -2.78 3.31
CA SER A 149 13.33 -3.66 3.92
C SER A 149 13.53 -4.93 3.07
N PRO A 150 14.77 -5.40 2.86
CA PRO A 150 15.04 -6.64 2.14
C PRO A 150 14.54 -7.90 2.86
N ASP A 151 14.24 -7.82 4.16
CA ASP A 151 13.76 -8.96 4.95
C ASP A 151 12.26 -9.25 4.76
N LEU A 152 11.55 -8.42 4.01
CA LEU A 152 10.11 -8.58 3.79
C LEU A 152 9.83 -9.66 2.72
N ASP A 153 8.92 -10.57 3.05
CA ASP A 153 8.36 -11.52 2.10
C ASP A 153 7.33 -10.81 1.20
N LEU A 154 7.77 -10.41 0.01
CA LEU A 154 6.94 -9.64 -0.93
C LEU A 154 5.69 -10.42 -1.39
N THR A 155 5.73 -11.75 -1.41
CA THR A 155 4.58 -12.58 -1.78
C THR A 155 3.51 -12.49 -0.69
N LYS A 156 3.89 -12.67 0.57
CA LYS A 156 2.95 -12.53 1.70
C LYS A 156 2.40 -11.11 1.78
N LEU A 157 3.23 -10.11 1.49
CA LEU A 157 2.80 -8.72 1.51
C LEU A 157 1.82 -8.41 0.38
N ALA A 158 2.05 -8.91 -0.85
CA ALA A 158 1.11 -8.78 -1.96
C ALA A 158 -0.25 -9.47 -1.66
N ASN A 159 -0.21 -10.65 -1.04
CA ASN A 159 -1.41 -11.35 -0.57
C ASN A 159 -2.19 -10.52 0.46
N PHE A 160 -1.47 -9.94 1.43
CA PHE A 160 -2.06 -9.08 2.44
C PHE A 160 -2.70 -7.82 1.84
N LEU A 161 -2.04 -7.14 0.91
CA LEU A 161 -2.59 -5.95 0.24
C LEU A 161 -3.82 -6.30 -0.60
N THR A 162 -3.79 -7.43 -1.31
CA THR A 162 -4.95 -7.92 -2.08
C THR A 162 -6.13 -8.21 -1.15
N CYS A 163 -5.88 -8.88 -0.02
CA CYS A 163 -6.91 -9.15 0.99
C CYS A 163 -7.47 -7.85 1.61
N SER A 164 -6.60 -6.90 1.95
CA SER A 164 -6.98 -5.60 2.53
C SER A 164 -7.86 -4.79 1.58
N MET A 165 -7.49 -4.76 0.29
CA MET A 165 -8.31 -4.15 -0.77
C MET A 165 -9.70 -4.79 -0.84
N GLN A 166 -9.79 -6.12 -0.83
CA GLN A 166 -11.08 -6.83 -0.82
C GLN A 166 -11.90 -6.49 0.44
N GLY A 167 -11.26 -6.40 1.60
CA GLY A 167 -11.89 -5.99 2.85
C GLY A 167 -12.50 -4.59 2.76
N LEU A 168 -11.76 -3.62 2.23
CA LEU A 168 -12.26 -2.24 2.01
C LEU A 168 -13.47 -2.19 1.07
N LEU A 169 -13.44 -2.96 -0.02
CA LEU A 169 -14.55 -3.05 -0.99
C LEU A 169 -15.81 -3.66 -0.37
N VAL A 170 -15.66 -4.62 0.55
CA VAL A 170 -16.80 -5.17 1.31
C VAL A 170 -17.31 -4.15 2.32
N MET A 171 -16.41 -3.54 3.09
CA MET A 171 -16.78 -2.54 4.10
C MET A 171 -17.48 -1.33 3.46
N GLY A 172 -17.07 -0.91 2.27
CA GLY A 172 -17.69 0.17 1.51
C GLY A 172 -19.17 -0.06 1.15
N LYS A 173 -19.66 -1.31 1.19
CA LYS A 173 -21.09 -1.61 0.97
C LYS A 173 -21.97 -1.14 2.13
N VAL A 174 -21.42 -1.08 3.34
CA VAL A 174 -22.18 -0.84 4.58
C VAL A 174 -21.70 0.38 5.35
N CYS A 175 -20.42 0.72 5.24
CA CYS A 175 -19.77 1.82 5.93
C CYS A 175 -19.62 3.01 4.99
N THR A 176 -20.30 4.11 5.31
CA THR A 176 -20.19 5.39 4.59
C THR A 176 -19.29 6.40 5.30
N GLU A 177 -18.81 6.08 6.50
CA GLU A 177 -17.93 6.95 7.27
C GLU A 177 -16.50 6.91 6.73
N ARG A 178 -16.11 7.97 6.04
CA ARG A 178 -14.74 8.19 5.54
C ARG A 178 -13.68 7.90 6.60
N ARG A 179 -13.88 8.38 7.83
CA ARG A 179 -12.94 8.18 8.96
C ARG A 179 -12.62 6.70 9.21
N VAL A 180 -13.59 5.81 9.10
CA VAL A 180 -13.39 4.37 9.33
C VAL A 180 -12.56 3.75 8.21
N LEU A 181 -12.91 4.06 6.96
CA LEU A 181 -12.21 3.54 5.78
C LEU A 181 -10.76 4.06 5.69
N GLU A 182 -10.57 5.35 5.99
CA GLU A 182 -9.24 5.96 6.11
C GLU A 182 -8.44 5.34 7.25
N GLY A 183 -9.06 5.03 8.39
CA GLY A 183 -8.40 4.35 9.50
C GLY A 183 -7.91 2.94 9.13
N ILE A 184 -8.73 2.16 8.42
CA ILE A 184 -8.31 0.84 7.89
C ILE A 184 -7.13 1.03 6.93
N ASN A 185 -7.23 1.98 6.00
CA ASN A 185 -6.18 2.26 5.05
C ASN A 185 -4.86 2.68 5.73
N GLN A 186 -4.92 3.53 6.76
CA GLN A 186 -3.74 3.94 7.53
C GLN A 186 -3.00 2.73 8.15
N VAL A 187 -3.73 1.77 8.71
CA VAL A 187 -3.14 0.54 9.26
C VAL A 187 -2.58 -0.37 8.16
N THR A 188 -3.27 -0.50 7.03
CA THR A 188 -2.74 -1.24 5.87
C THR A 188 -1.43 -0.64 5.38
N LEU A 189 -1.35 0.70 5.30
CA LEU A 189 -0.16 1.41 4.82
C LEU A 189 0.97 1.45 5.86
N SER A 190 0.69 1.38 7.16
CA SER A 190 1.74 1.37 8.18
C SER A 190 2.64 0.12 8.08
N ILE A 191 2.08 -0.99 7.60
CA ILE A 191 2.80 -2.27 7.41
C ILE A 191 3.86 -2.15 6.29
N ILE A 192 3.59 -1.37 5.25
CA ILE A 192 4.54 -1.14 4.14
C ILE A 192 5.45 0.06 4.41
N ASN A 193 4.97 1.06 5.14
CA ASN A 193 5.73 2.26 5.51
C ASN A 193 6.61 2.03 6.75
N ASN A 194 7.34 0.92 6.81
CA ASN A 194 8.18 0.53 7.96
C ASN A 194 9.31 1.53 8.31
N LYS A 195 9.45 2.65 7.59
CA LYS A 195 10.17 3.84 8.09
C LYS A 195 9.48 4.48 9.31
N THR A 196 8.18 4.28 9.49
CA THR A 196 7.39 4.79 10.62
C THR A 196 7.53 3.90 11.85
N MET A 197 7.58 2.56 11.68
CA MET A 197 7.96 1.62 12.76
C MET A 197 9.44 1.71 13.15
N ARG A 198 10.32 2.20 12.25
CA ARG A 198 11.70 2.53 12.61
C ARG A 198 11.76 3.65 13.65
N ARG A 199 10.88 4.66 13.59
CA ARG A 199 10.78 5.71 14.61
C ARG A 199 10.31 5.19 15.97
N ASP A 200 9.38 4.25 16.00
CA ASP A 200 8.91 3.64 17.27
C ASP A 200 9.93 2.67 17.90
N ASN A 201 10.98 2.29 17.16
CA ASN A 201 12.07 1.43 17.65
C ASN A 201 13.42 2.17 17.74
N MET A 202 13.41 3.50 17.65
CA MET A 202 14.58 4.33 17.89
C MET A 202 14.62 4.73 19.37
N SER A 203 15.70 4.34 20.04
CA SER A 203 15.99 4.78 21.39
C SER A 203 16.77 6.09 21.37
N THR A 204 16.62 6.89 22.42
CA THR A 204 17.45 8.07 22.62
C THR A 204 18.72 7.68 23.35
N PHE A 205 19.87 8.15 22.90
CA PHE A 205 21.17 7.89 23.49
C PHE A 205 21.86 9.21 23.86
N ALA A 206 22.41 9.25 25.07
CA ALA A 206 23.30 10.31 25.52
C ALA A 206 24.75 9.85 25.40
N VAL A 207 25.56 10.63 24.67
CA VAL A 207 27.00 10.45 24.55
C VAL A 207 27.70 11.47 25.41
N LYS A 208 28.33 11.02 26.50
CA LYS A 208 29.10 11.87 27.41
C LYS A 208 30.57 11.88 27.03
N ARG A 209 31.18 13.06 27.14
CA ARG A 209 32.60 13.27 26.88
C ARG A 209 33.18 14.37 27.75
N ARG A 210 34.37 14.16 28.30
CA ARG A 210 35.21 15.21 28.91
C ARG A 210 36.13 15.82 27.88
N LEU A 211 36.12 17.15 27.82
CA LEU A 211 36.81 17.98 26.84
C LEU A 211 37.55 19.13 27.54
N PRO A 212 38.56 18.84 28.37
CA PRO A 212 39.33 19.89 29.03
C PRO A 212 40.04 20.79 28.02
N GLY A 213 39.89 22.11 28.15
CA GLY A 213 40.55 23.10 27.30
C GLY A 213 39.96 23.25 25.89
N VAL A 214 38.79 22.67 25.60
CA VAL A 214 38.14 22.80 24.30
C VAL A 214 37.62 24.22 24.06
N THR A 215 37.81 24.74 22.86
CA THR A 215 37.28 26.05 22.45
C THR A 215 35.86 25.93 21.88
N MET A 216 35.11 27.04 21.86
CA MET A 216 33.78 27.07 21.23
C MET A 216 33.83 26.74 19.73
N GLU A 217 34.91 27.13 19.05
CA GLU A 217 35.11 26.81 17.63
C GLU A 217 35.30 25.30 17.42
N GLN A 218 36.09 24.64 18.28
CA GLN A 218 36.27 23.19 18.25
C GLN A 218 34.98 22.45 18.59
N LEU A 219 34.18 22.95 19.53
CA LEU A 219 32.86 22.40 19.84
C LEU A 219 31.90 22.50 18.64
N GLY A 220 31.87 23.65 17.96
CA GLY A 220 31.06 23.85 16.75
C GLY A 220 31.49 22.93 15.61
N ALA A 221 32.80 22.77 15.39
CA ALA A 221 33.33 21.84 14.39
C ALA A 221 32.95 20.39 14.70
N ALA A 222 33.07 19.96 15.96
CA ALA A 222 32.69 18.62 16.40
C ALA A 222 31.18 18.37 16.26
N GLN A 223 30.35 19.36 16.59
CA GLN A 223 28.90 19.28 16.39
C GLN A 223 28.56 19.12 14.91
N LYS A 224 29.17 19.93 14.04
CA LYS A 224 28.96 19.86 12.60
C LYS A 224 29.36 18.49 12.03
N ALA A 225 30.52 17.97 12.44
CA ALA A 225 31.00 16.64 12.04
C ALA A 225 30.03 15.53 12.47
N ALA A 226 29.47 15.60 13.68
CA ALA A 226 28.48 14.64 14.16
C ALA A 226 27.17 14.68 13.35
N ILE A 227 26.69 15.87 13.00
CA ILE A 227 25.49 16.06 12.16
C ILE A 227 25.72 15.48 10.77
N GLU A 228 26.80 15.89 10.10
CA GLU A 228 27.13 15.44 8.74
C GLU A 228 27.34 13.91 8.68
N THR A 229 28.04 13.34 9.65
CA THR A 229 28.27 11.88 9.72
C THR A 229 26.97 11.13 9.97
N SER A 230 26.09 11.63 10.84
CA SER A 230 24.78 11.02 11.08
C SER A 230 23.91 11.03 9.81
N GLN A 231 23.95 12.14 9.07
CA GLN A 231 23.23 12.26 7.80
C GLN A 231 23.77 11.28 6.75
N GLN A 232 25.09 11.21 6.56
CA GLN A 232 25.71 10.25 5.64
C GLN A 232 25.40 8.80 6.01
N MET A 233 25.40 8.47 7.30
CA MET A 233 25.05 7.12 7.77
C MET A 233 23.58 6.79 7.54
N THR A 234 22.69 7.77 7.72
CA THR A 234 21.25 7.63 7.41
C THR A 234 21.04 7.42 5.92
N GLU A 235 21.73 8.19 5.07
CA GLU A 235 21.70 8.03 3.61
C GLU A 235 22.26 6.66 3.16
N ALA A 236 23.24 6.13 3.90
CA ALA A 236 23.79 4.77 3.71
C ALA A 236 22.94 3.65 4.36
N GLY A 237 21.77 3.98 4.94
CA GLY A 237 20.80 3.01 5.44
C GLY A 237 20.92 2.64 6.92
N THR A 238 21.78 3.30 7.70
CA THR A 238 21.88 3.14 9.17
C THR A 238 21.06 4.24 9.86
N ASP A 239 19.98 3.88 10.55
CA ASP A 239 19.10 4.86 11.22
C ASP A 239 19.76 5.45 12.46
N VAL A 240 20.34 6.65 12.31
CA VAL A 240 20.96 7.43 13.38
C VAL A 240 20.83 8.93 13.11
N LYS A 241 20.38 9.69 14.09
CA LYS A 241 20.12 11.12 13.96
C LYS A 241 20.70 11.88 15.14
N TYR A 242 21.45 12.94 14.84
CA TYR A 242 21.87 13.91 15.85
C TYR A 242 20.69 14.82 16.23
N ILE A 243 20.42 14.98 17.52
CA ILE A 243 19.32 15.81 18.03
C ILE A 243 19.83 17.16 18.52
N ARG A 244 20.73 17.13 19.52
CA ARG A 244 21.26 18.33 20.19
C ARG A 244 22.51 18.01 20.99
N SER A 245 23.21 19.03 21.48
CA SER A 245 24.27 18.88 22.48
C SER A 245 24.20 19.96 23.52
N ASN A 246 24.55 19.60 24.75
CA ASN A 246 24.71 20.52 25.87
C ASN A 246 26.17 20.49 26.31
N PHE A 247 26.81 21.65 26.37
CA PHE A 247 28.15 21.81 26.95
C PHE A 247 28.02 22.37 28.37
N TYR A 248 28.77 21.80 29.31
CA TYR A 248 28.81 22.16 30.72
C TYR A 248 30.19 22.74 31.03
N PRO A 249 30.36 24.08 31.03
CA PRO A 249 31.67 24.72 31.19
C PRO A 249 32.35 24.37 32.52
N GLY A 250 31.58 24.23 33.60
CA GLY A 250 32.11 23.93 34.94
C GLY A 250 32.83 22.58 35.02
N ASP A 251 32.34 21.59 34.29
CA ASP A 251 32.91 20.23 34.27
C ASP A 251 33.77 19.96 33.04
N SER A 252 33.90 20.97 32.16
CA SER A 252 34.49 20.82 30.81
C SER A 252 33.94 19.58 30.10
N SER A 253 32.63 19.36 30.17
CA SER A 253 31.98 18.15 29.65
C SER A 253 30.92 18.50 28.60
N CYS A 254 30.68 17.58 27.67
CA CYS A 254 29.64 17.71 26.67
C CYS A 254 28.75 16.46 26.68
N THR A 255 27.46 16.65 26.55
CA THR A 255 26.48 15.57 26.32
C THR A 255 25.81 15.79 24.97
N CYS A 256 26.02 14.87 24.04
CA CYS A 256 25.35 14.85 22.74
C CYS A 256 24.20 13.85 22.77
N ILE A 257 23.03 14.27 22.31
CA ILE A 257 21.83 13.44 22.22
C ILE A 257 21.65 12.96 20.78
N PHE A 258 21.51 11.65 20.63
CA PHE A 258 21.23 10.99 19.37
C PHE A 258 19.96 10.15 19.49
N GLU A 259 19.25 10.02 18.39
CA GLU A 259 18.17 9.06 18.22
C GLU A 259 18.70 7.98 17.28
N ALA A 260 18.67 6.70 17.69
CA ALA A 260 19.26 5.61 16.90
C ALA A 260 18.60 4.26 17.16
N ILE A 261 18.81 3.32 16.24
CA ILE A 261 18.29 1.94 16.40
C ILE A 261 19.00 1.14 17.50
N ASN A 262 20.25 1.48 17.83
CA ASN A 262 21.01 0.89 18.93
C ASN A 262 22.25 1.72 19.29
N LYS A 263 22.89 1.36 20.40
CA LYS A 263 24.13 1.97 20.90
C LYS A 263 25.30 1.86 19.91
N GLU A 264 25.39 0.79 19.12
CA GLU A 264 26.51 0.59 18.18
C GLU A 264 26.45 1.57 17.02
N ALA A 265 25.26 1.91 16.51
CA ALA A 265 25.09 2.93 15.48
C ALA A 265 25.62 4.31 15.95
N VAL A 266 25.32 4.69 17.20
CA VAL A 266 25.82 5.93 17.81
C VAL A 266 27.34 5.88 17.98
N LYS A 267 27.88 4.74 18.39
CA LYS A 267 29.34 4.54 18.51
C LYS A 267 30.05 4.73 17.18
N VAL A 268 29.56 4.11 16.11
CA VAL A 268 30.11 4.23 14.75
C VAL A 268 30.07 5.67 14.25
N VAL A 269 29.00 6.43 14.53
CA VAL A 269 28.96 7.87 14.20
C VAL A 269 30.11 8.63 14.85
N ASN A 270 30.34 8.41 16.15
CA ASN A 270 31.37 9.13 16.88
C ASN A 270 32.79 8.74 16.44
N GLU A 271 33.02 7.45 16.15
CA GLU A 271 34.30 6.96 15.61
C GLU A 271 34.57 7.53 14.20
N LYS A 272 33.59 7.50 13.29
CA LYS A 272 33.72 8.06 11.93
C LYS A 272 33.90 9.58 11.94
N ALA A 273 33.22 10.27 12.84
CA ALA A 273 33.38 11.71 13.02
C ALA A 273 34.69 12.08 13.74
N ALA A 274 35.49 11.09 14.17
CA ALA A 274 36.71 11.25 14.95
C ALA A 274 36.51 12.06 16.24
N ILE A 275 35.38 11.86 16.92
CA ILE A 275 35.04 12.58 18.14
C ILE A 275 35.17 11.66 19.36
N PRO A 276 36.04 11.98 20.34
CA PRO A 276 36.19 11.16 21.53
C PRO A 276 34.94 11.17 22.40
N PHE A 277 34.69 10.06 23.08
CA PHE A 277 33.61 9.89 24.04
C PHE A 277 34.03 8.96 25.18
N ASP A 278 33.45 9.18 26.36
CA ASP A 278 33.68 8.37 27.57
C ASP A 278 32.59 7.31 27.72
N GLU A 279 31.34 7.67 27.43
CA GLU A 279 30.17 6.84 27.71
C GLU A 279 29.08 7.06 26.65
N ILE A 280 28.41 5.98 26.27
CA ILE A 280 27.16 6.02 25.49
C ILE A 280 26.10 5.26 26.28
N THR A 281 25.03 5.95 26.64
CA THR A 281 23.98 5.42 27.52
C THR A 281 22.62 5.68 26.88
N GLU A 282 21.74 4.68 26.92
CA GLU A 282 20.35 4.87 26.54
C GLU A 282 19.64 5.74 27.58
N VAL A 283 18.86 6.70 27.12
CA VAL A 283 18.16 7.67 27.98
C VAL A 283 16.72 7.82 27.51
N LEU A 284 15.85 8.20 28.44
CA LEU A 284 14.46 8.56 28.15
C LEU A 284 14.38 10.09 28.10
N ASP A 285 13.98 10.65 26.96
CA ASP A 285 13.76 12.10 26.86
C ASP A 285 12.38 12.42 27.46
N LEU A 286 12.38 13.05 28.63
CA LEU A 286 11.16 13.53 29.27
C LEU A 286 10.81 14.89 28.67
N VAL A 287 10.01 14.88 27.60
CA VAL A 287 9.47 16.11 27.02
C VAL A 287 8.29 16.60 27.89
N PRO A 288 8.24 17.88 28.30
CA PRO A 288 7.13 18.45 29.06
C PRO A 288 5.78 18.38 28.35
#